data_AF-A0A4U0XU54-F1
#
_entry.id   AF-A0A4U0XU54-F1
#
_cell.length_a   1.000
_cell.length_b   1.000
_cell.length_c   1.000
_cell.angle_alpha   90.00
_cell.angle_beta   90.00
_cell.angle_gamma   90.00
#
_symmetry.space_group_name_H-M   'P 1'
#
loop_
_entity.id
_entity.type
_entity.pdbx_description
1 polymer ?
#
loop_
_entity_poly.entity_id
_entity_poly.type
_entity_poly.pdbx_seq_one_letter_code
_entity_poly.pdbx_strand_id
1 'polypeptide(L)'
;GEGQDDEAEEVARNATRESLLCVITAFALLQGQDVAKSASALSLDLNFFITHLYRTLYPVSLNPDVERSARSLHLPDPHAASNAARSKVNIQTTIVLLLRSLTATLLPPQRPAAVPAPRLAAFTKTLLTASLHLPEKSCTALVGLMNNVTKTHAAKIASLWHTEERKGDGVFDLLRGDVEGSNPFAATVWEGELLRRHFSPAVREGVRGLERNVGAER
;
A
#
# COMPACT_ATOMS: atom_id res chain seq x y z
N GLY A 1 32.11 -38.04 -21.65
CA GLY A 1 31.85 -36.87 -22.51
C GLY A 1 30.65 -36.20 -21.92
N GLU A 2 30.86 -34.99 -21.43
CA GLU A 2 30.00 -34.20 -20.56
C GLU A 2 28.60 -34.00 -21.15
N GLY A 3 27.57 -34.47 -20.43
CA GLY A 3 26.24 -33.87 -20.45
C GLY A 3 26.23 -32.89 -19.29
N GLN A 4 26.55 -31.64 -19.57
CA GLN A 4 26.60 -30.59 -18.56
C GLN A 4 25.19 -30.01 -18.42
N ASP A 5 24.69 -30.09 -17.20
CA ASP A 5 23.38 -29.65 -16.75
C ASP A 5 23.17 -28.15 -17.05
N ASP A 6 22.41 -27.84 -18.10
CA ASP A 6 21.74 -26.54 -18.25
C ASP A 6 20.49 -26.51 -17.34
N GLU A 7 20.66 -26.79 -16.05
CA GLU A 7 19.66 -26.44 -15.04
C GLU A 7 19.72 -24.93 -14.85
N ALA A 8 18.93 -24.23 -15.66
CA ALA A 8 18.68 -22.80 -15.52
C ALA A 8 18.40 -22.47 -14.05
N GLU A 9 19.32 -21.72 -13.44
CA GLU A 9 19.18 -21.17 -12.10
C GLU A 9 17.87 -20.35 -12.04
N GLU A 10 16.77 -20.96 -11.61
CA GLU A 10 15.54 -20.25 -11.29
C GLU A 10 15.80 -19.40 -10.06
N VAL A 11 16.35 -18.20 -10.28
CA VAL A 11 16.32 -17.11 -9.32
C VAL A 11 14.85 -16.91 -8.97
N ALA A 12 14.44 -17.38 -7.78
CA ALA A 12 13.05 -17.30 -7.33
C ALA A 12 12.52 -15.87 -7.52
N ARG A 13 11.69 -15.69 -8.56
CA ARG A 13 11.22 -14.37 -8.97
C ARG A 13 10.29 -13.84 -7.90
N ASN A 14 10.61 -12.69 -7.33
CA ASN A 14 9.75 -12.03 -6.36
C ASN A 14 8.64 -11.28 -7.11
N ALA A 15 7.57 -11.99 -7.49
CA ALA A 15 6.46 -11.47 -8.28
C ALA A 15 5.82 -10.21 -7.65
N THR A 16 5.71 -10.17 -6.32
CA THR A 16 5.20 -9.00 -5.58
C THR A 16 6.08 -7.78 -5.78
N ARG A 17 7.40 -7.96 -5.74
CA ARG A 17 8.35 -6.87 -5.97
C ARG A 17 8.32 -6.39 -7.42
N GLU A 18 8.33 -7.31 -8.37
CA GLU A 18 8.24 -7.00 -9.81
C GLU A 18 6.96 -6.21 -10.11
N SER A 19 5.83 -6.64 -9.54
CA SER A 19 4.55 -5.94 -9.63
C SER A 19 4.62 -4.52 -9.06
N LEU A 20 5.13 -4.33 -7.84
CA LEU A 20 5.24 -3.00 -7.23
C LEU A 20 6.16 -2.07 -8.04
N LEU A 21 7.26 -2.60 -8.57
CA LEU A 21 8.13 -1.85 -9.48
C LEU A 21 7.39 -1.45 -10.76
N CYS A 22 6.63 -2.36 -11.35
CA CYS A 22 5.80 -2.10 -12.51
C CYS A 22 4.78 -0.97 -12.25
N VAL A 23 4.06 -1.04 -11.13
CA VAL A 23 3.12 0.00 -10.70
C VAL A 23 3.83 1.36 -10.58
N ILE A 24 4.95 1.43 -9.85
CA ILE A 24 5.71 2.68 -9.70
C ILE A 24 6.14 3.23 -11.06
N THR A 25 6.65 2.37 -11.95
CA THR A 25 7.08 2.80 -13.29
C THR A 25 5.93 3.29 -14.15
N ALA A 26 4.77 2.63 -14.11
CA ALA A 26 3.58 3.06 -14.85
C ALA A 26 3.12 4.46 -14.40
N PHE A 27 3.04 4.69 -13.08
CA PHE A 27 2.69 6.00 -12.55
C PHE A 27 3.75 7.07 -12.86
N ALA A 28 5.05 6.73 -12.82
CA ALA A 28 6.12 7.66 -13.15
C ALA A 28 6.11 8.07 -14.63
N LEU A 29 5.86 7.11 -15.55
CA LEU A 29 5.71 7.38 -16.97
C LEU A 29 4.54 8.32 -17.25
N LEU A 30 3.41 8.15 -16.55
CA LEU A 30 2.24 9.01 -16.70
C LEU A 30 2.47 10.43 -16.11
N GLN A 31 3.25 10.57 -15.04
CA GLN A 31 3.56 11.87 -14.44
C GLN A 31 4.59 12.67 -15.25
N GLY A 32 5.49 11.99 -15.96
CA GLY A 32 6.52 12.61 -16.81
C GLY A 32 6.05 13.02 -18.20
N GLN A 33 4.81 12.65 -18.58
CA GLN A 33 4.20 12.99 -19.86
C GLN A 33 3.25 14.18 -19.70
N ASP A 34 3.26 15.10 -20.66
CA ASP A 34 2.30 16.20 -20.72
C ASP A 34 0.87 15.61 -20.87
N VAL A 35 0.14 15.63 -19.76
CA VAL A 35 -1.10 14.86 -19.50
C VAL A 35 -2.18 15.10 -20.56
N ALA A 36 -2.13 16.24 -21.26
CA ALA A 36 -3.08 16.58 -22.32
C ALA A 36 -2.74 15.97 -23.70
N LYS A 37 -1.45 15.76 -24.02
CA LYS A 37 -1.01 15.24 -25.33
C LYS A 37 -0.84 13.72 -25.36
N SER A 38 -0.55 13.09 -24.22
CA SER A 38 -0.28 11.65 -24.16
C SER A 38 -1.50 10.82 -23.79
N ALA A 39 -2.52 11.40 -23.14
CA ALA A 39 -3.78 10.71 -22.85
C ALA A 39 -4.53 10.28 -24.13
N SER A 40 -4.31 10.97 -25.25
CA SER A 40 -4.84 10.58 -26.57
C SER A 40 -3.92 9.63 -27.35
N ALA A 41 -2.64 9.52 -26.99
CA ALA A 41 -1.66 8.71 -27.71
C ALA A 41 -1.35 7.35 -27.04
N LEU A 42 -1.61 7.22 -25.73
CA LEU A 42 -1.38 6.00 -24.96
C LEU A 42 -2.49 5.81 -23.92
N SER A 43 -3.48 4.97 -24.23
CA SER A 43 -4.54 4.57 -23.30
C SER A 43 -4.01 3.55 -22.28
N LEU A 44 -3.18 3.99 -21.34
CA LEU A 44 -2.69 3.14 -20.26
C LEU A 44 -3.79 3.05 -19.18
N ASP A 45 -4.40 1.88 -19.00
CA ASP A 45 -5.46 1.68 -18.01
C ASP A 45 -4.88 1.68 -16.59
N LEU A 46 -4.98 2.82 -15.91
CA LEU A 46 -4.53 2.97 -14.54
C LEU A 46 -5.37 2.17 -13.54
N ASN A 47 -6.63 1.88 -13.89
CA ASN A 47 -7.53 1.16 -13.01
C ASN A 47 -7.04 -0.28 -12.77
N PHE A 48 -6.46 -0.91 -13.79
CA PHE A 48 -5.80 -2.21 -13.67
C PHE A 48 -4.70 -2.20 -12.59
N PHE A 49 -3.79 -1.22 -12.64
CA PHE A 49 -2.69 -1.11 -11.67
C PHE A 49 -3.18 -0.79 -10.25
N ILE A 50 -4.19 0.06 -10.12
CA ILE A 50 -4.79 0.41 -8.83
C ILE A 50 -5.47 -0.81 -8.20
N THR A 51 -6.24 -1.56 -8.99
CA THR A 51 -6.92 -2.79 -8.56
C THR A 51 -5.91 -3.84 -8.13
N HIS A 52 -4.84 -4.01 -8.92
CA HIS A 52 -3.75 -4.93 -8.59
C HIS A 52 -3.00 -4.51 -7.31
N LEU A 53 -2.73 -3.21 -7.15
CA LEU A 53 -2.11 -2.66 -5.94
C LEU A 53 -2.98 -2.93 -4.71
N TYR A 54 -4.30 -2.73 -4.81
CA TYR A 54 -5.25 -2.99 -3.72
C TYR A 54 -5.24 -4.47 -3.29
N ARG A 55 -5.29 -5.40 -4.25
CA ARG A 55 -5.19 -6.85 -3.98
C ARG A 55 -3.86 -7.23 -3.32
N THR A 56 -2.80 -6.49 -3.59
CA THR A 56 -1.45 -6.77 -3.08
C THR A 56 -1.26 -6.30 -1.64
N LEU A 57 -2.11 -5.40 -1.11
CA LEU A 57 -1.99 -4.84 0.24
C LEU A 57 -1.96 -5.90 1.33
N TYR A 58 -2.97 -6.78 1.34
CA TYR A 58 -3.14 -7.76 2.40
C TYR A 58 -2.03 -8.83 2.37
N PRO A 59 -1.69 -9.45 1.23
CA PRO A 59 -0.54 -10.36 1.13
C PRO A 59 0.79 -9.73 1.56
N VAL A 60 1.03 -8.45 1.25
CA VAL A 60 2.26 -7.76 1.69
C VAL A 60 2.27 -7.54 3.20
N SER A 61 1.14 -7.22 3.81
CA SER A 61 1.04 -7.03 5.26
C SER A 61 1.32 -8.31 6.06
N LEU A 62 1.10 -9.48 5.45
CA LEU A 62 1.37 -10.78 6.07
C LEU A 62 2.77 -11.33 5.73
N ASN A 63 3.56 -10.62 4.92
CA ASN A 63 4.89 -11.07 4.54
C ASN A 63 5.91 -10.75 5.65
N PRO A 64 6.54 -11.75 6.28
CA PRO A 64 7.55 -11.50 7.32
C PRO A 64 8.80 -10.76 6.80
N ASP A 65 9.07 -10.85 5.50
CA ASP A 65 10.20 -10.21 4.83
C ASP A 65 9.90 -8.80 4.31
N VAL A 66 8.81 -8.16 4.75
CA VAL A 66 8.37 -6.86 4.24
C VAL A 66 9.40 -5.73 4.44
N GLU A 67 10.22 -5.83 5.50
CA GLU A 67 11.34 -4.93 5.81
C GLU A 67 12.72 -5.49 5.40
N ARG A 68 12.78 -6.66 4.76
CA ARG A 68 14.05 -7.27 4.35
C ARG A 68 14.62 -6.56 3.12
N SER A 69 15.86 -6.12 3.22
CA SER A 69 16.66 -5.56 2.12
C SER A 69 18.01 -6.27 2.01
N ALA A 70 18.73 -6.03 0.92
CA ALA A 70 20.09 -6.55 0.71
C ALA A 70 21.10 -6.12 1.80
N ARG A 71 20.78 -5.07 2.57
CA ARG A 71 21.61 -4.55 3.68
C ARG A 71 21.07 -4.93 5.06
N SER A 72 19.98 -5.69 5.14
CA SER A 72 19.41 -6.07 6.43
C SER A 72 20.33 -7.07 7.14
N LEU A 73 20.54 -6.86 8.44
CA LEU A 73 21.26 -7.82 9.28
C LEU A 73 20.34 -9.01 9.53
N HIS A 74 20.66 -10.16 8.96
CA HIS A 74 19.92 -11.40 9.16
C HIS A 74 20.89 -12.58 9.15
N LEU A 75 20.64 -13.57 10.00
CA LEU A 75 21.39 -14.82 9.98
C LEU A 75 21.07 -15.58 8.68
N PRO A 76 22.02 -16.29 8.05
CA PRO A 76 21.68 -17.21 6.98
C PRO A 76 20.61 -18.20 7.48
N ASP A 77 19.57 -18.41 6.69
CA ASP A 77 18.56 -19.41 7.01
C ASP A 77 19.23 -20.81 6.92
N PRO A 78 19.22 -21.61 8.00
CA PRO A 78 19.85 -22.93 8.01
C PRO A 78 19.22 -23.92 7.02
N HIS A 79 18.01 -23.65 6.53
CA HIS A 79 17.31 -24.44 5.53
C HIS A 79 17.30 -23.80 4.14
N ALA A 80 17.86 -22.60 3.96
CA ALA A 80 17.96 -22.00 2.64
C ALA A 80 18.96 -22.79 1.79
N ALA A 81 18.59 -23.02 0.52
CA ALA A 81 19.53 -23.52 -0.47
C ALA A 81 20.80 -22.64 -0.45
N SER A 82 21.98 -23.27 -0.50
CA SER A 82 23.32 -22.66 -0.40
C SER A 82 23.52 -21.42 -1.29
N ASN A 83 22.69 -21.26 -2.32
CA ASN A 83 22.73 -20.19 -3.30
C ASN A 83 21.52 -19.23 -3.22
N ALA A 84 20.91 -19.02 -2.04
CA ALA A 84 19.95 -17.93 -1.85
C ALA A 84 20.66 -16.58 -2.09
N ALA A 85 20.74 -16.21 -3.37
CA ALA A 85 21.57 -15.15 -3.86
C ALA A 85 21.20 -13.87 -3.12
N ARG A 86 22.20 -13.26 -2.47
CA ARG A 86 22.11 -11.86 -2.05
C ARG A 86 21.85 -11.04 -3.31
N SER A 87 20.58 -10.79 -3.63
CA SER A 87 20.20 -9.90 -4.71
C SER A 87 20.74 -8.51 -4.38
N LYS A 88 21.90 -8.17 -4.97
CA LYS A 88 22.54 -6.85 -4.86
C LYS A 88 21.60 -5.73 -5.39
N VAL A 89 20.54 -6.11 -6.11
CA VAL A 89 19.53 -5.23 -6.72
C VAL A 89 18.40 -4.90 -5.72
N ASN A 90 18.23 -5.66 -4.63
CA ASN A 90 17.18 -5.45 -3.63
C ASN A 90 17.56 -4.43 -2.54
N ILE A 91 17.94 -3.22 -2.95
CA ILE A 91 18.34 -2.14 -2.02
C ILE A 91 17.13 -1.60 -1.25
N GLN A 92 15.99 -1.40 -1.93
CA GLN A 92 14.75 -0.94 -1.29
C GLN A 92 13.94 -2.12 -0.76
N THR A 93 13.38 -1.98 0.44
CA THR A 93 12.45 -2.96 1.04
C THR A 93 11.11 -2.96 0.31
N THR A 94 10.34 -4.05 0.46
CA THR A 94 9.00 -4.16 -0.13
C THR A 94 8.07 -3.06 0.37
N ILE A 95 8.14 -2.71 1.66
CA ILE A 95 7.35 -1.61 2.22
C ILE A 95 7.65 -0.25 1.56
N VAL A 96 8.92 0.04 1.23
CA VAL A 96 9.29 1.31 0.59
C VAL A 96 8.69 1.40 -0.82
N LEU A 97 8.71 0.30 -1.57
CA LEU A 97 8.06 0.23 -2.88
C LEU A 97 6.54 0.39 -2.76
N LEU A 98 5.94 -0.26 -1.76
CA LEU A 98 4.52 -0.14 -1.49
C LEU A 98 4.11 1.31 -1.18
N LEU A 99 4.82 1.96 -0.27
CA LEU A 99 4.57 3.36 0.11
C LEU A 99 4.67 4.31 -1.08
N ARG A 100 5.66 4.12 -1.96
CA ARG A 100 5.79 4.91 -3.20
C ARG A 100 4.61 4.69 -4.14
N SER A 101 4.20 3.44 -4.33
CA SER A 101 3.05 3.07 -5.17
C SER A 101 1.75 3.68 -4.64
N LEU A 102 1.54 3.60 -3.32
CA LEU A 102 0.36 4.15 -2.66
C LEU A 102 0.35 5.67 -2.67
N THR A 103 1.49 6.32 -2.49
CA THR A 103 1.59 7.78 -2.58
C THR A 103 1.20 8.27 -3.97
N ALA A 104 1.71 7.62 -5.03
CA ALA A 104 1.36 7.97 -6.41
C ALA A 104 -0.14 7.74 -6.72
N THR A 105 -0.76 6.76 -6.08
CA THR A 105 -2.17 6.40 -6.28
C THR A 105 -3.14 7.30 -5.50
N LEU A 106 -2.83 7.56 -4.22
CA LEU A 106 -3.72 8.25 -3.29
C LEU A 106 -3.46 9.76 -3.22
N LEU A 107 -2.24 10.19 -3.54
CA LEU A 107 -1.80 11.58 -3.47
C LEU A 107 -1.10 11.98 -4.79
N PRO A 108 -1.80 11.91 -5.95
CA PRO A 108 -1.20 12.29 -7.22
C PRO A 108 -0.85 13.78 -7.22
N PRO A 109 0.38 14.18 -7.62
CA PRO A 109 0.86 15.54 -7.42
C PRO A 109 0.12 16.59 -8.27
N GLN A 110 -0.33 16.24 -9.47
CA GLN A 110 -0.98 17.20 -10.37
C GLN A 110 -2.48 17.39 -10.08
N ARG A 111 -3.17 16.36 -9.56
CA ARG A 111 -4.64 16.38 -9.42
C ARG A 111 -5.14 15.55 -8.22
N PRO A 112 -4.76 15.91 -6.98
CA PRO A 112 -5.17 15.17 -5.79
C PRO A 112 -6.71 15.12 -5.64
N ALA A 113 -7.42 16.17 -6.05
CA ALA A 113 -8.88 16.21 -5.97
C ALA A 113 -9.61 15.18 -6.86
N ALA A 114 -8.96 14.62 -7.89
CA ALA A 114 -9.59 13.68 -8.82
C ALA A 114 -9.70 12.24 -8.28
N VAL A 115 -9.07 11.92 -7.15
CA VAL A 115 -9.21 10.58 -6.57
C VAL A 115 -10.63 10.39 -6.04
N PRO A 116 -11.39 9.36 -6.47
CA PRO A 116 -12.75 9.12 -6.02
C PRO A 116 -12.83 8.82 -4.52
N ALA A 117 -13.91 9.25 -3.86
CA ALA A 117 -14.12 9.01 -2.44
C ALA A 117 -14.21 7.51 -2.06
N PRO A 118 -14.92 6.63 -2.82
CA PRO A 118 -14.95 5.20 -2.53
C PRO A 118 -13.55 4.58 -2.57
N ARG A 119 -12.73 4.97 -3.55
CA ARG A 119 -11.35 4.52 -3.66
C ARG A 119 -10.53 4.89 -2.43
N LEU A 120 -10.56 6.17 -2.05
CA LEU A 120 -9.87 6.65 -0.85
C LEU A 120 -10.33 5.88 0.39
N ALA A 121 -11.64 5.71 0.57
CA ALA A 121 -12.20 5.01 1.71
C ALA A 121 -11.78 3.53 1.79
N ALA A 122 -11.79 2.82 0.65
CA ALA A 122 -11.37 1.41 0.57
C ALA A 122 -9.89 1.25 0.92
N PHE A 123 -9.03 2.10 0.34
CA PHE A 123 -7.61 2.10 0.69
C PHE A 123 -7.39 2.50 2.14
N THR A 124 -8.05 3.53 2.66
CA THR A 124 -7.92 3.94 4.07
C THR A 124 -8.27 2.81 5.01
N LYS A 125 -9.44 2.17 4.83
CA LYS A 125 -9.86 1.05 5.66
C LYS A 125 -8.85 -0.10 5.59
N THR A 126 -8.48 -0.50 4.38
CA THR A 126 -7.54 -1.63 4.15
C THR A 126 -6.14 -1.36 4.68
N LEU A 127 -5.63 -0.14 4.55
CA LEU A 127 -4.30 0.25 5.04
C LEU A 127 -4.24 0.29 6.56
N LEU A 128 -5.32 0.71 7.22
CA LEU A 128 -5.41 0.67 8.68
C LEU A 128 -5.53 -0.76 9.20
N THR A 129 -6.27 -1.64 8.50
CA THR A 129 -6.25 -3.09 8.76
C THR A 129 -4.85 -3.68 8.57
N ALA A 130 -4.18 -3.37 7.45
CA ALA A 130 -2.82 -3.83 7.15
C ALA A 130 -1.80 -3.36 8.20
N SER A 131 -1.99 -2.16 8.76
CA SER A 131 -1.12 -1.60 9.81
C SER A 131 -1.08 -2.46 11.07
N LEU A 132 -2.14 -3.24 11.36
CA LEU A 132 -2.18 -4.14 12.51
C LEU A 132 -1.24 -5.35 12.37
N HIS A 133 -0.83 -5.68 11.15
CA HIS A 133 0.00 -6.85 10.85
C HIS A 133 1.46 -6.48 10.51
N LEU A 134 1.77 -5.19 10.41
CA LEU A 134 3.09 -4.72 10.02
C LEU A 134 4.03 -4.53 11.22
N PRO A 135 5.36 -4.72 11.05
CA PRO A 135 6.33 -4.34 12.06
C PRO A 135 6.34 -2.82 12.30
N GLU A 136 6.92 -2.39 13.43
CA GLU A 136 6.87 -1.00 13.91
C GLU A 136 7.25 0.05 12.85
N LYS A 137 8.36 -0.15 12.14
CA LYS A 137 8.87 0.85 11.19
C LYS A 137 7.95 0.98 9.98
N SER A 138 7.50 -0.15 9.45
CA SER A 138 6.52 -0.22 8.37
C SER A 138 5.18 0.39 8.77
N CYS A 139 4.68 0.05 9.97
CA CYS A 139 3.44 0.62 10.51
C CYS A 139 3.58 2.14 10.68
N THR A 140 4.70 2.63 11.22
CA THR A 140 4.95 4.07 11.40
C THR A 140 4.93 4.80 10.06
N ALA A 141 5.57 4.23 9.04
CA ALA A 141 5.59 4.82 7.70
C ALA A 141 4.20 4.80 7.02
N LEU A 142 3.42 3.73 7.22
CA LEU A 142 2.06 3.61 6.68
C LEU A 142 1.10 4.60 7.34
N VAL A 143 1.16 4.74 8.67
CA VAL A 143 0.41 5.75 9.43
C VAL A 143 0.84 7.16 9.04
N GLY A 144 2.13 7.38 8.73
CA GLY A 144 2.64 8.63 8.18
C GLY A 144 2.01 8.98 6.83
N LEU A 145 1.90 8.01 5.92
CA LEU A 145 1.17 8.18 4.66
C LEU A 145 -0.32 8.49 4.91
N MET A 146 -0.97 7.79 5.84
CA MET A 146 -2.37 8.04 6.18
C MET A 146 -2.62 9.42 6.77
N ASN A 147 -1.68 9.97 7.52
CA ASN A 147 -1.73 11.37 7.95
C ASN A 147 -1.73 12.35 6.77
N ASN A 148 -0.95 12.08 5.72
CA ASN A 148 -0.96 12.93 4.53
C ASN A 148 -2.28 12.80 3.77
N VAL A 149 -2.81 11.57 3.64
CA VAL A 149 -4.11 11.33 3.01
C VAL A 149 -5.24 12.02 3.76
N THR A 150 -5.31 11.94 5.10
CA THR A 150 -6.35 12.66 5.85
C THR A 150 -6.17 14.17 5.74
N LYS A 151 -4.95 14.71 5.79
CA LYS A 151 -4.73 16.15 5.56
C LYS A 151 -5.27 16.64 4.21
N THR A 152 -5.15 15.84 3.15
CA THR A 152 -5.57 16.24 1.79
C THR A 152 -7.02 15.88 1.49
N HIS A 153 -7.56 14.83 2.10
CA HIS A 153 -8.83 14.22 1.70
C HIS A 153 -9.80 13.96 2.86
N ALA A 154 -9.61 14.57 4.03
CA ALA A 154 -10.46 14.34 5.21
C ALA A 154 -11.96 14.41 4.88
N ALA A 155 -12.42 15.48 4.21
CA ALA A 155 -13.83 15.64 3.81
C ALA A 155 -14.41 14.45 3.02
N LYS A 156 -13.59 13.68 2.28
CA LYS A 156 -14.05 12.51 1.49
C LYS A 156 -14.13 11.22 2.30
N ILE A 157 -13.40 11.12 3.41
CA ILE A 157 -13.23 9.88 4.19
C ILE A 157 -13.63 10.01 5.67
N ALA A 158 -14.00 11.21 6.13
CA ALA A 158 -14.32 11.49 7.53
C ALA A 158 -15.46 10.60 8.06
N SER A 159 -16.44 10.27 7.21
CA SER A 159 -17.55 9.37 7.56
C SER A 159 -17.11 8.00 8.04
N LEU A 160 -15.89 7.53 7.73
CA LEU A 160 -15.36 6.27 8.24
C LEU A 160 -15.10 6.28 9.75
N TRP A 161 -14.93 7.46 10.35
CA TRP A 161 -14.73 7.65 11.80
C TRP A 161 -16.02 7.99 12.55
N HIS A 162 -17.11 8.24 11.83
CA HIS A 162 -18.39 8.70 12.39
C HIS A 162 -19.47 7.67 12.09
N THR A 163 -19.84 6.88 13.11
CA THR A 163 -20.87 5.83 13.01
C THR A 163 -22.22 6.38 12.54
N GLU A 164 -22.52 7.62 12.90
CA GLU A 164 -23.70 8.38 12.55
C GLU A 164 -23.77 8.77 11.06
N GLU A 165 -22.62 8.83 10.37
CA GLU A 165 -22.53 9.22 8.96
C GLU A 165 -22.38 8.05 7.99
N ARG A 166 -22.60 6.81 8.47
CA ARG A 166 -22.45 5.60 7.65
C ARG A 166 -23.40 5.66 6.46
N LYS A 167 -22.84 5.84 5.27
CA LYS A 167 -23.57 5.89 3.99
C LYS A 167 -23.34 4.58 3.26
N GLY A 168 -24.26 3.62 3.42
CA GLY A 168 -24.22 2.36 2.69
C GLY A 168 -24.88 1.23 3.47
N ASP A 169 -25.66 0.42 2.76
CA ASP A 169 -26.18 -0.85 3.26
C ASP A 169 -25.19 -1.99 2.93
N GLY A 170 -25.31 -3.13 3.63
CA GLY A 170 -24.46 -4.30 3.44
C GLY A 170 -23.15 -4.28 4.23
N VAL A 171 -22.17 -5.04 3.74
CA VAL A 171 -20.91 -5.33 4.45
C VAL A 171 -19.71 -4.94 3.58
N PHE A 172 -18.69 -4.36 4.22
CA PHE A 172 -17.40 -4.12 3.57
C PHE A 172 -16.66 -5.45 3.31
N ASP A 173 -16.22 -5.65 2.08
CA ASP A 173 -15.47 -6.83 1.66
C ASP A 173 -14.07 -6.43 1.17
N LEU A 174 -13.09 -6.68 2.03
CA LEU A 174 -11.66 -6.43 1.77
C LEU A 174 -11.11 -7.31 0.64
N LEU A 175 -11.66 -8.52 0.46
CA LEU A 175 -11.12 -9.56 -0.43
C LEU A 175 -11.79 -9.61 -1.80
N ARG A 176 -12.86 -8.82 -2.00
CA ARG A 176 -13.61 -8.72 -3.27
C ARG A 176 -12.74 -8.42 -4.49
N GLY A 177 -11.55 -7.85 -4.27
CA GLY A 177 -10.54 -7.63 -5.29
C GLY A 177 -10.82 -6.47 -6.23
N ASP A 178 -12.02 -5.88 -6.21
CA ASP A 178 -12.30 -4.57 -6.81
C ASP A 178 -12.42 -3.51 -5.71
N VAL A 179 -11.73 -2.39 -5.91
CA VAL A 179 -11.65 -1.29 -4.95
C VAL A 179 -12.99 -0.57 -4.82
N GLU A 180 -13.68 -0.36 -5.95
CA GLU A 180 -14.92 0.42 -5.96
C GLU A 180 -16.11 -0.45 -5.50
N GLY A 181 -16.05 -1.76 -5.78
CA GLY A 181 -17.01 -2.73 -5.31
C GLY A 181 -16.87 -3.16 -3.84
N SER A 182 -15.81 -2.79 -3.11
CA SER A 182 -15.56 -3.28 -1.75
C SER A 182 -16.54 -2.76 -0.69
N ASN A 183 -17.38 -1.78 -1.04
CA ASN A 183 -18.34 -1.11 -0.14
C ASN A 183 -17.70 -0.52 1.14
N PRO A 184 -16.72 0.39 1.01
CA PRO A 184 -15.92 0.87 2.15
C PRO A 184 -16.69 1.76 3.13
N PHE A 185 -17.69 2.51 2.66
CA PHE A 185 -18.52 3.35 3.53
C PHE A 185 -19.52 2.56 4.37
N ALA A 186 -19.70 1.27 4.07
CA ALA A 186 -20.37 0.35 4.98
C ALA A 186 -19.44 -0.16 6.09
N ALA A 187 -18.19 0.29 6.21
CA ALA A 187 -17.33 -0.02 7.37
C ALA A 187 -17.03 1.21 8.22
N THR A 188 -16.55 0.96 9.43
CA THR A 188 -15.96 1.98 10.31
C THR A 188 -14.50 1.65 10.57
N VAL A 189 -13.69 2.68 10.81
CA VAL A 189 -12.27 2.55 11.14
C VAL A 189 -12.12 2.30 12.64
N TRP A 190 -12.23 1.03 13.03
CA TRP A 190 -12.04 0.59 14.42
C TRP A 190 -10.56 0.31 14.72
N GLU A 191 -9.73 0.10 13.70
CA GLU A 191 -8.30 -0.20 13.85
C GLU A 191 -7.53 0.92 14.56
N GLY A 192 -8.02 2.17 14.45
CA GLY A 192 -7.48 3.30 15.20
C GLY A 192 -7.46 3.07 16.72
N GLU A 193 -8.47 2.40 17.28
CA GLU A 193 -8.53 2.09 18.72
C GLU A 193 -7.40 1.14 19.14
N LEU A 194 -7.12 0.12 18.32
CA LEU A 194 -6.01 -0.80 18.58
C LEU A 194 -4.65 -0.11 18.39
N LEU A 195 -4.50 0.66 17.31
CA LEU A 195 -3.25 1.36 17.02
C LEU A 195 -2.95 2.46 18.06
N ARG A 196 -3.96 3.05 18.71
CA ARG A 196 -3.77 3.94 19.88
C ARG A 196 -3.09 3.26 21.06
N ARG A 197 -3.17 1.93 21.14
CA ARG A 197 -2.52 1.12 22.18
C ARG A 197 -1.28 0.39 21.68
N HIS A 198 -0.82 0.68 20.46
CA HIS A 198 0.40 0.09 19.91
C HIS A 198 1.62 0.33 20.82
N PHE A 199 2.54 -0.63 20.91
CA PHE A 199 3.68 -0.56 21.84
C PHE A 199 4.62 0.61 21.54
N SER A 200 4.83 0.94 20.26
CA SER A 200 5.66 2.07 19.84
C SER A 200 4.96 3.42 20.07
N PRO A 201 5.62 4.40 20.71
CA PRO A 201 5.07 5.76 20.86
C PRO A 201 4.89 6.47 19.52
N ALA A 202 5.76 6.22 18.53
CA ALA A 202 5.69 6.89 17.23
C ALA A 202 4.39 6.55 16.48
N VAL A 203 3.97 5.28 16.55
CA VAL A 203 2.68 4.84 15.97
C VAL A 203 1.52 5.50 16.68
N ARG A 204 1.52 5.53 18.02
CA ARG A 204 0.44 6.17 18.81
C ARG A 204 0.30 7.65 18.48
N GLU A 205 1.41 8.39 18.39
CA GLU A 205 1.41 9.79 17.99
C GLU A 205 0.91 9.99 16.56
N GLY A 206 1.31 9.11 15.63
CA GLY A 206 0.81 9.12 14.26
C GLY A 206 -0.70 8.94 14.19
N VAL A 207 -1.28 8.04 14.98
CA VAL A 207 -2.73 7.81 15.03
C VAL A 207 -3.47 9.01 15.61
N ARG A 208 -2.94 9.63 16.68
CA ARG A 208 -3.51 10.89 17.21
C ARG A 208 -3.54 12.00 16.15
N GLY A 209 -2.48 12.09 15.34
CA GLY A 209 -2.44 13.01 14.20
C GLY A 209 -3.54 12.73 13.18
N LEU A 210 -3.79 11.45 12.87
CA LEU A 210 -4.83 11.01 11.96
C LEU A 210 -6.23 11.43 12.44
N GLU A 211 -6.53 11.14 13.70
CA GLU A 211 -7.81 11.46 14.34
C GLU A 211 -8.04 12.97 14.44
N ARG A 212 -7.00 13.76 14.72
CA ARG A 212 -7.10 15.23 14.72
C ARG A 212 -7.45 15.78 13.34
N ASN A 213 -6.85 15.25 12.27
CA ASN A 213 -7.13 15.73 10.92
C ASN A 213 -8.58 15.44 10.50
N VAL A 214 -9.12 14.29 10.91
CA VAL A 214 -10.50 13.90 10.60
C VAL A 214 -11.50 14.64 11.50
N GLY A 215 -11.20 14.78 12.80
CA GLY A 215 -12.07 15.47 13.75
C GLY A 215 -12.23 16.98 13.49
N ALA A 216 -11.36 17.58 12.67
CA ALA A 216 -11.48 18.96 12.22
C ALA A 216 -12.59 19.17 11.16
N GLU A 217 -13.10 18.10 10.55
CA GLU A 217 -14.16 18.15 9.51
C GLU A 217 -15.58 17.95 10.09
N ARG A 218 -15.74 17.98 11.42
CA ARG A 218 -17.04 17.96 12.08
C ARG A 218 -17.73 19.31 12.09
#